data_AF-A0AAN7AF40-F1
#
_entry.id   AF-A0AAN7AF40-F1
#
_cell.length_a   1.000
_cell.length_b   1.000
_cell.length_c   1.000
_cell.angle_alpha   90.00
_cell.angle_beta   90.00
_cell.angle_gamma   90.00
#
_symmetry.space_group_name_H-M   'P 1'
#
loop_
_entity.id
_entity.type
_entity.pdbx_description
1 polymer ?
#
loop_
_entity_poly.entity_id
_entity_poly.type
_entity_poly.pdbx_seq_one_letter_code
_entity_poly.pdbx_strand_id
1 'polypeptide(L)' 'RENRVPNPLFVCRLCSKNGVEARGLRRHLWSRYPEEAKQMNVQSENQGCPVDGCEYRGREDNARRHLKLVHAGRICSR' A
#
# COMPACT_ATOMS: atom_id res chain seq x y z
N ARG A 1 6.81 13.99 23.80
CA ARG A 1 6.90 13.80 22.33
C ARG A 1 8.25 13.14 22.08
N GLU A 2 8.26 11.82 21.87
CA GLU A 2 9.52 11.07 21.68
C GLU A 2 10.25 11.57 20.43
N ASN A 3 11.53 11.92 20.60
CA ASN A 3 12.46 12.24 19.51
C ASN A 3 12.65 10.97 18.66
N ARG A 4 11.83 10.78 17.64
CA ARG A 4 12.06 9.73 16.65
C ARG A 4 13.29 10.12 15.83
N VAL A 5 14.43 9.54 16.19
CA VAL A 5 15.64 9.59 15.36
C VAL A 5 15.25 9.04 14.00
N PRO A 6 15.42 9.81 12.90
CA PRO A 6 15.11 9.33 11.58
C PRO A 6 15.98 8.11 11.29
N ASN A 7 15.35 6.96 11.03
CA ASN A 7 16.08 5.77 10.63
C ASN A 7 16.56 5.98 9.19
N PRO A 8 17.88 6.14 8.94
CA PRO A 8 18.40 6.44 7.61
C PRO A 8 18.09 5.35 6.57
N LEU A 9 17.74 4.14 7.02
CA LEU A 9 17.37 3.02 6.14
C LEU A 9 15.99 3.18 5.52
N PHE A 10 15.10 3.96 6.14
CA PHE A 10 13.68 4.04 5.74
C PHE A 10 13.27 5.46 5.34
N VAL A 11 14.19 6.22 4.76
CA VAL A 11 13.94 7.59 4.28
C VAL A 11 13.62 7.60 2.79
N CYS A 12 12.57 8.32 2.42
CA CYS A 12 12.27 8.61 1.03
C CYS A 12 13.26 9.62 0.47
N ARG A 13 13.98 9.28 -0.61
CA ARG A 13 14.94 10.19 -1.23
C ARG A 13 14.29 11.30 -2.07
N LEU A 14 12.99 11.19 -2.36
CA LEU A 14 12.24 12.15 -3.18
C LEU A 14 11.60 13.28 -2.35
N CYS A 15 11.30 13.04 -1.06
CA CYS A 15 10.71 14.06 -0.18
C CYS A 15 11.11 13.97 1.29
N SER A 16 12.17 13.22 1.60
CA SER A 16 12.73 13.09 2.95
C SER A 16 11.77 12.55 4.01
N LYS A 17 10.65 11.93 3.61
CA LYS A 17 9.72 11.31 4.55
C LYS A 17 10.37 10.08 5.20
N ASN A 18 10.41 10.08 6.53
CA ASN A 18 10.91 8.98 7.32
C ASN A 18 9.80 7.95 7.57
N GLY A 19 10.02 6.73 7.09
CA GLY A 19 9.26 5.55 7.46
C GLY A 19 9.78 4.96 8.77
N VAL A 20 8.91 4.21 9.45
CA VAL A 20 9.31 3.40 10.63
C VAL A 20 9.96 2.09 10.18
N GLU A 21 9.61 1.60 8.99
CA GLU A 21 10.03 0.32 8.43
C GLU A 21 10.07 0.36 6.88
N ALA A 22 10.80 -0.57 6.27
CA ALA A 22 10.96 -0.67 4.81
C ALA A 22 9.61 -0.77 4.09
N ARG A 23 8.69 -1.57 4.60
CA ARG A 23 7.33 -1.73 4.06
C ARG A 23 6.59 -0.40 4.00
N GLY A 24 6.67 0.39 5.07
CA GLY A 24 6.08 1.72 5.15
C GLY A 24 6.64 2.67 4.11
N LEU A 25 7.94 2.61 3.85
CA LEU A 25 8.60 3.39 2.80
C LEU A 25 8.15 2.95 1.39
N ARG A 26 8.10 1.65 1.10
CA ARG A 26 7.60 1.13 -0.19
C ARG A 26 6.17 1.58 -0.48
N ARG A 27 5.28 1.48 0.51
CA ARG A 27 3.91 2.00 0.42
C ARG A 27 3.88 3.50 0.14
N HIS A 28 4.76 4.26 0.79
CA HIS A 28 4.84 5.70 0.57
C HIS A 28 5.27 6.01 -0.88
N LEU A 29 6.27 5.31 -1.41
CA LEU A 29 6.71 5.44 -2.79
C LEU A 29 5.56 5.13 -3.76
N TRP A 30 4.90 3.98 -3.64
CA TRP A 30 3.77 3.64 -4.51
C TRP A 30 2.57 4.59 -4.42
N SER A 31 2.36 5.24 -3.27
CA SER A 31 1.24 6.17 -3.08
C SER A 31 1.53 7.60 -3.56
N ARG A 32 2.79 8.04 -3.59
CA ARG A 32 3.17 9.43 -3.87
C ARG A 32 4.04 9.58 -5.11
N TYR A 33 4.83 8.56 -5.42
CA TYR A 33 5.82 8.49 -6.48
C TYR A 33 5.70 7.15 -7.25
N PRO A 34 4.52 6.84 -7.81
CA PRO A 34 4.27 5.54 -8.42
C PRO A 34 5.14 5.26 -9.65
N GLU A 35 5.58 6.30 -10.36
CA GLU A 35 6.44 6.17 -11.53
C GLU A 35 7.87 5.83 -11.12
N GLU A 36 8.40 6.56 -10.15
CA GLU A 36 9.73 6.34 -9.58
C GLU A 36 9.79 5.01 -8.85
N ALA A 37 8.71 4.60 -8.15
CA ALA A 37 8.61 3.28 -7.54
C ALA A 37 8.77 2.16 -8.59
N LYS A 38 8.18 2.31 -9.78
CA LYS A 38 8.36 1.37 -10.90
C LYS A 38 9.80 1.38 -11.42
N GLN A 39 10.37 2.56 -11.64
CA GLN A 39 11.74 2.72 -12.14
C GLN A 39 12.78 2.12 -11.17
N MET A 40 12.56 2.29 -9.86
CA MET A 40 13.40 1.74 -8.80
C MET A 40 13.13 0.24 -8.54
N ASN A 41 12.28 -0.40 -9.34
CA ASN A 41 11.88 -1.80 -9.19
C ASN A 41 11.33 -2.14 -7.79
N VAL A 42 10.66 -1.19 -7.14
CA VAL A 42 10.06 -1.39 -5.82
C VAL A 42 8.80 -2.22 -5.98
N GLN A 43 8.76 -3.40 -5.34
CA GLN A 43 7.58 -4.26 -5.38
C GLN A 43 6.33 -3.54 -4.85
N SER A 44 5.24 -3.59 -5.62
CA SER A 44 3.92 -3.11 -5.18
C SER A 44 3.26 -4.13 -4.28
N GLU A 45 2.68 -3.66 -3.18
CA GLU A 45 1.81 -4.48 -2.33
C GLU A 45 0.36 -4.50 -2.82
N ASN A 46 0.05 -3.79 -3.90
CA ASN A 46 -1.29 -3.78 -4.47
C ASN A 46 -1.52 -5.08 -5.26
N GLN A 47 -2.58 -5.79 -4.90
CA GLN A 47 -3.06 -6.98 -5.55
C GLN A 47 -4.39 -6.69 -6.24
N GLY A 48 -4.62 -7.37 -7.37
CA GLY A 48 -5.92 -7.35 -8.04
C GLY A 48 -6.94 -8.19 -7.27
N CYS A 49 -8.22 -7.84 -7.40
CA CYS A 49 -9.30 -8.71 -6.94
C CYS A 49 -9.23 -10.04 -7.70
N PRO A 50 -9.34 -11.20 -7.02
CA PRO A 50 -9.32 -12.50 -7.69
C PRO A 50 -10.63 -12.86 -8.42
N VAL A 51 -11.66 -12.01 -8.35
CA VAL A 51 -12.95 -12.26 -9.00
C VAL A 51 -12.86 -11.86 -10.47
N ASP A 52 -13.26 -12.79 -11.33
CA ASP A 52 -13.28 -12.58 -12.78
C ASP A 52 -14.12 -11.36 -13.16
N GLY A 53 -13.57 -10.51 -14.02
CA GLY A 53 -14.19 -9.24 -14.43
C GLY A 53 -14.13 -8.09 -13.41
N CYS A 54 -13.50 -8.26 -12.24
CA CYS A 54 -13.33 -7.17 -11.28
C CYS A 54 -11.99 -6.44 -11.44
N GLU A 55 -12.04 -5.15 -11.78
CA GLU A 55 -10.85 -4.31 -12.01
C GLU A 55 -10.25 -3.70 -10.72
N TYR A 56 -10.81 -4.01 -9.54
CA TYR A 56 -10.33 -3.45 -8.28
C TYR A 56 -8.88 -3.88 -8.00
N ARG A 57 -8.02 -2.91 -7.66
CA ARG A 57 -6.64 -3.15 -7.20
C ARG A 57 -6.36 -2.35 -5.94
N GLY A 58 -5.82 -3.02 -4.93
CA GLY A 58 -5.47 -2.38 -3.66
C GLY A 58 -4.57 -3.28 -2.84
N ARG A 59 -4.07 -2.77 -1.71
CA ARG A 59 -3.29 -3.59 -0.76
C ARG A 59 -4.08 -4.83 -0.33
N GLU A 60 -3.39 -5.88 0.11
CA GLU A 60 -4.02 -7.12 0.58
C GLU A 60 -5.18 -6.88 1.57
N ASP A 61 -5.01 -6.01 2.58
CA ASP A 61 -6.06 -5.67 3.55
C ASP A 61 -7.31 -5.10 2.87
N ASN A 62 -7.09 -4.22 1.89
CA ASN A 62 -8.15 -3.57 1.13
C ASN A 62 -8.79 -4.52 0.13
N ALA A 63 -8.01 -5.36 -0.56
CA ALA A 63 -8.50 -6.37 -1.49
C ALA A 63 -9.35 -7.42 -0.77
N ARG A 64 -8.92 -7.89 0.41
CA ARG A 64 -9.70 -8.82 1.24
C ARG A 64 -11.00 -8.20 1.73
N ARG A 65 -10.96 -6.92 2.16
CA ARG A 65 -12.16 -6.19 2.57
C ARG A 65 -13.10 -5.97 1.38
N HIS A 66 -12.56 -5.56 0.23
CA HIS A 66 -13.30 -5.40 -1.03
C HIS A 66 -14.00 -6.71 -1.43
N LEU A 67 -13.26 -7.82 -1.44
CA LEU A 67 -13.81 -9.15 -1.73
C LEU A 67 -15.00 -9.48 -0.81
N LYS A 68 -14.89 -9.21 0.49
CA LYS A 68 -15.96 -9.45 1.45
C LYS A 68 -17.20 -8.58 1.23
N LEU A 69 -17.01 -7.30 0.94
CA LEU A 69 -18.11 -6.32 0.84
C LEU A 69 -18.80 -6.32 -0.53
N VAL A 70 -18.03 -6.52 -1.61
CA VAL A 70 -18.53 -6.41 -2.99
C VAL A 70 -18.91 -7.78 -3.56
N HIS A 71 -18.16 -8.84 -3.25
CA HIS A 71 -18.33 -10.15 -3.89
C HIS A 71 -18.84 -11.26 -2.96
N ALA A 72 -18.55 -11.20 -1.66
CA ALA A 72 -19.02 -12.22 -0.72
C ALA A 72 -20.47 -12.00 -0.23
N GLY A 73 -21.20 -11.04 -0.80
CA GLY A 73 -22.62 -10.82 -0.56
C GLY A 73 -23.00 -10.51 0.89
N ARG A 74 -22.03 -10.23 1.78
CA ARG A 74 -22.32 -9.84 3.16
C ARG A 74 -22.48 -8.33 3.22
N ILE A 75 -23.69 -7.88 2.89
CA ILE A 75 -24.27 -6.74 3.60
C ILE A 75 -24.21 -7.12 5.08
N CYS A 76 -23.33 -6.50 5.84
CA CYS A 76 -23.47 -6.50 7.29
C CYS A 76 -24.67 -5.61 7.57
N SER A 77 -25.85 -6.22 7.71
CA SER A 77 -26.99 -5.56 8.33
C SER A 77 -26.61 -5.24 9.78
N ARG A 78 -26.77 -3.96 10.14
CA ARG A 78 -26.57 -3.27 11.43
C ARG A 78 -25.20 -2.64 11.66
#